data_AF-A0A924SI79-F1
#
_entry.id   AF-A0A924SI79-F1
#
_cell.length_a   1.000
_cell.length_b   1.000
_cell.length_c   1.000
_cell.angle_alpha   90.00
_cell.angle_beta   90.00
_cell.angle_gamma   90.00
#
_symmetry.space_group_name_H-M   'P 1'
#
loop_
_entity.id
_entity.type
_entity.pdbx_description
1 polymer ?
#
loop_
_entity_poly.entity_id
_entity_poly.type
_entity_poly.pdbx_seq_one_letter_code
_entity_poly.pdbx_strand_id
1 'polypeptide(L)' 'AQTVLVIAYQEADEAGISQALERMVPFVAVYVDKVDLPARLITVDWQPEY' A
#
# COMPACT_ATOMS: atom_id res chain seq x y z
N ALA A 1 -0.03 3.06 20.83
CA ALA A 1 0.91 2.76 19.73
C ALA A 1 0.14 2.74 18.43
N GLN A 2 0.69 3.28 17.34
CA GLN A 2 0.06 3.30 16.02
C GLN A 2 0.64 2.17 15.16
N THR A 3 -0.20 1.49 14.39
CA THR A 3 0.21 0.40 13.49
C THR A 3 0.20 0.89 12.05
N VAL A 4 1.20 0.46 11.28
CA VAL A 4 1.38 0.84 9.87
C VAL A 4 1.56 -0.42 9.04
N LEU A 5 0.80 -0.52 7.95
CA LEU A 5 0.98 -1.52 6.91
C LEU A 5 2.09 -1.05 5.97
N VAL A 6 3.16 -1.84 5.83
CA VAL A 6 4.27 -1.55 4.92
C VAL A 6 4.18 -2.51 3.74
N ILE A 7 4.11 -1.96 2.52
CA ILE A 7 3.97 -2.71 1.27
C ILE A 7 5.20 -2.42 0.42
N ALA A 8 6.02 -3.44 0.16
CA ALA A 8 7.10 -3.36 -0.82
C ALA A 8 6.53 -3.57 -2.23
N TYR A 9 6.92 -2.73 -3.18
CA TYR A 9 6.50 -2.82 -4.58
C TYR A 9 7.64 -2.39 -5.51
N GLN A 10 7.53 -2.75 -6.78
CA GLN A 10 8.42 -2.27 -7.82
C GLN A 10 7.67 -1.28 -8.71
N GLU A 11 8.30 -0.15 -8.99
CA GLU A 11 7.79 0.87 -9.91
C GLU A 11 8.88 1.20 -10.91
N ALA A 12 8.54 1.29 -12.19
CA ALA A 12 9.48 1.73 -13.21
C ALA A 12 9.43 3.24 -13.33
N ASP A 13 10.58 3.90 -13.34
CA ASP A 13 10.67 5.33 -13.59
C ASP A 13 10.41 5.66 -15.09
N GLU A 14 10.42 6.95 -15.44
CA GLU A 14 10.22 7.40 -16.83
C GLU A 14 11.24 6.82 -17.83
N ALA A 15 12.44 6.46 -17.38
CA ALA A 15 13.46 5.78 -18.18
C ALA A 15 13.29 4.24 -18.25
N GLY A 16 12.26 3.68 -17.60
CA GLY A 16 11.96 2.26 -17.61
C GLY A 16 12.80 1.41 -16.65
N ILE A 17 13.51 2.03 -15.70
CA ILE A 17 14.31 1.32 -14.71
C ILE A 17 13.43 0.98 -13.50
N SER A 18 13.30 -0.31 -13.18
CA SER A 18 12.53 -0.76 -12.01
C SER A 18 13.25 -0.43 -10.70
N GLN A 19 12.57 0.33 -9.84
CA GLN A 19 13.02 0.69 -8.50
C GLN A 19 12.18 -0.04 -7.47
N ALA A 20 12.83 -0.56 -6.42
CA ALA A 20 12.14 -1.12 -5.27
C ALA A 20 11.74 0.02 -4.33
N LEU A 21 10.46 0.12 -4.01
CA LEU A 21 9.85 1.15 -3.18
C LEU A 21 9.01 0.53 -2.07
N GLU A 22 8.72 1.34 -1.05
CA GLU A 22 7.87 0.96 0.07
C GLU A 22 6.73 1.96 0.21
N ARG A 23 5.51 1.46 0.44
CA ARG A 23 4.33 2.27 0.76
C ARG A 23 3.92 2.01 2.20
N MET A 24 3.79 3.10 2.97
CA MET A 24 3.41 3.05 4.37
C MET A 24 1.97 3.55 4.52
N VAL A 25 1.04 2.64 4.87
CA VAL A 25 -0.38 2.94 5.03
C VAL A 25 -0.76 2.83 6.51
N PRO A 26 -1.30 3.90 7.15
CA PRO A 26 -1.80 3.80 8.52
C PRO A 26 -2.91 2.75 8.61
N PHE A 27 -2.81 1.80 9.56
CA PHE A 27 -3.76 0.69 9.68
C PHE A 27 -5.03 1.14 10.43
N VAL A 28 -5.82 1.99 9.78
CA VAL A 28 -7.06 2.59 10.30
C VAL A 28 -8.16 2.56 9.22
N ALA A 29 -9.42 2.56 9.65
CA ALA A 29 -10.59 2.44 8.76
C ALA A 29 -10.77 3.62 7.78
N VAL A 30 -10.00 4.70 7.93
CA VAL A 30 -9.96 5.80 6.95
C VAL A 30 -9.30 5.36 5.64
N TYR A 31 -8.31 4.46 5.72
CA TYR A 31 -7.54 4.03 4.54
C TYR A 31 -7.74 2.54 4.22
N VAL A 32 -7.98 1.69 5.22
CA VAL A 32 -8.17 0.25 5.03
C VAL A 32 -9.67 -0.06 5.01
N ASP A 33 -10.20 -0.35 3.82
CA ASP A 33 -11.62 -0.64 3.61
C ASP A 33 -11.98 -2.07 4.05
N LYS A 34 -11.18 -3.06 3.62
CA LYS A 34 -11.48 -4.48 3.85
C LYS A 34 -10.23 -5.32 4.10
N VAL A 35 -10.32 -6.24 5.06
CA VAL A 35 -9.30 -7.26 5.32
C VAL A 35 -9.93 -8.65 5.13
N ASP A 36 -9.52 -9.34 4.07
CA ASP A 36 -9.96 -10.68 3.72
C ASP A 36 -8.83 -11.68 3.99
N LEU A 37 -8.84 -12.28 5.18
CA LEU A 37 -7.84 -13.27 5.59
C LEU A 37 -7.83 -14.56 4.75
N PRO A 38 -8.98 -15.19 4.40
CA PRO A 38 -8.94 -16.39 3.57
C PRO A 38 -8.45 -16.10 2.16
N ALA A 39 -8.80 -14.95 1.57
CA ALA A 39 -8.28 -14.53 0.28
C ALA A 39 -6.86 -13.94 0.33
N ARG A 40 -6.33 -13.68 1.54
CA ARG A 40 -5.08 -12.95 1.78
C ARG A 40 -5.03 -11.60 1.05
N LEU A 41 -6.15 -10.89 1.07
CA LEU A 41 -6.35 -9.65 0.33
C LEU A 41 -6.74 -8.52 1.29
N ILE A 42 -6.09 -7.37 1.14
CA ILE A 42 -6.43 -6.15 1.85
C ILE A 42 -6.82 -5.10 0.81
N THR A 43 -8.03 -4.55 0.93
CA THR A 43 -8.50 -3.45 0.07
C THR A 43 -8.21 -2.15 0.79
N VAL A 44 -7.48 -1.27 0.11
CA VAL A 44 -7.06 0.03 0.62
C VAL A 44 -7.54 1.08 -0.36
N ASP A 45 -8.31 2.04 0.12
CA ASP A 45 -8.71 3.21 -0.65
C ASP A 45 -7.69 4.31 -0.38
N TRP A 46 -6.61 4.28 -1.15
CA TRP A 46 -5.53 5.26 -1.08
C TRP A 46 -5.49 6.01 -2.40
N GLN A 47 -5.97 7.26 -2.39
CA GLN A 47 -5.81 8.14 -3.55
C GLN A 47 -4.36 8.63 -3.60
N PRO A 48 -3.66 8.53 -4.75
CA PRO A 48 -2.40 9.25 -4.92
C PRO A 48 -2.69 10.75 -4.85
N GLU A 49 -2.26 11.37 -3.76
CA GLU A 49 -2.15 12.82 -3.69
C GLU A 49 -0.92 13.19 -4.51
N TYR A 50 -1.11 13.72 -5.72
CA TYR A 50 -0.13 14.21 -6.71
C TYR A 50 0.21 13.29 -7.88
#